data_AF-A0A7S0HEH7-F1
#
_entry.id   AF-A0A7S0HEH7-F1
#
_cell.length_a   1.000
_cell.length_b   1.000
_cell.length_c   1.000
_cell.angle_alpha   90.00
_cell.angle_beta   90.00
_cell.angle_gamma   90.00
#
_symmetry.space_group_name_H-M   'P 1'
#
loop_
_entity.id
_entity.type
_entity.pdbx_description
1 polymer ?
#
loop_
_entity_poly.entity_id
_entity_poly.type
_entity_poly.pdbx_seq_one_letter_code
_entity_poly.pdbx_strand_id
1 'polypeptide(L)'
;MSATASPPMGRRRRRSHETVDSALPARAVLPGVRKTILAFTRNKASAGGGSKWEMPPARRGGRATEAIGGNMRHGLTLARVLEDESLRTRFAAFLQGEFSHENLAFHENASAFLVANGATRERRNTGGQTAECRKTTFEEAENVRASMLINHFVKPGAAEEINLPSGMRASLIEAVRSSDEEELVKQMRAAKTEVFKLMERDSFSRFELTLSGDASALPKSSSAPGRLGGFGNNIPMTHSGVSDVMAHLSFPAV
;
A
#
# COMPACT_ATOMS: atom_id res chain seq x y z
N MET A 1 -26.03 64.83 10.38
CA MET A 1 -24.70 64.95 11.00
C MET A 1 -24.35 63.59 11.60
N SER A 2 -23.56 62.78 10.89
CA SER A 2 -23.08 61.49 11.41
C SER A 2 -21.65 61.29 10.93
N ALA A 3 -20.71 61.32 11.88
CA ALA A 3 -19.28 61.36 11.64
C ALA A 3 -18.72 59.95 11.44
N THR A 4 -18.02 59.76 10.33
CA THR A 4 -17.18 58.61 10.00
C THR A 4 -15.85 58.70 10.75
N ALA A 5 -15.56 57.72 11.60
CA ALA A 5 -14.26 57.59 12.28
C ALA A 5 -13.33 56.64 11.49
N SER A 6 -12.18 57.17 11.06
CA SER A 6 -11.09 56.42 10.42
C SER A 6 -10.20 55.73 11.46
N PRO A 7 -9.68 54.52 11.18
CA PRO A 7 -8.71 53.86 12.05
C PRO A 7 -7.27 54.37 11.82
N PRO A 8 -6.39 54.28 12.83
CA PRO A 8 -5.04 54.87 12.81
C PRO A 8 -4.03 53.98 12.06
N MET A 9 -3.15 54.64 11.31
CA MET A 9 -1.99 54.02 10.66
C MET A 9 -1.01 53.42 11.67
N GLY A 10 -0.86 52.09 11.61
CA GLY A 10 0.15 51.34 12.35
C GLY A 10 1.56 51.54 11.78
N ARG A 11 2.48 51.95 12.65
CA ARG A 11 3.89 52.24 12.38
C ARG A 11 4.64 51.05 11.79
N ARG A 12 5.26 51.28 10.63
CA ARG A 12 6.17 50.38 9.91
C ARG A 12 7.51 50.29 10.67
N ARG A 13 7.73 49.21 11.43
CA ARG A 13 9.03 48.91 12.04
C ARG A 13 10.01 48.44 10.96
N ARG A 14 11.04 49.24 10.68
CA ARG A 14 12.24 48.82 9.94
C ARG A 14 13.00 47.78 10.78
N ARG A 15 13.17 46.57 10.26
CA ARG A 15 14.14 45.60 10.78
C ARG A 15 15.52 45.93 10.20
N SER A 16 16.45 46.22 11.07
CA SER A 16 17.88 46.35 10.79
C SER A 16 18.44 44.99 10.37
N HIS A 17 19.30 45.01 9.34
CA HIS A 17 20.18 43.90 8.98
C HIS A 17 21.15 43.62 10.13
N GLU A 18 21.17 42.37 10.60
CA GLU A 18 22.19 41.85 11.49
C GLU A 18 22.94 40.77 10.72
N THR A 19 24.11 41.14 10.18
CA THR A 19 25.10 40.24 9.60
C THR A 19 25.76 39.47 10.75
N VAL A 20 25.35 38.22 10.94
CA VAL A 20 26.03 37.29 11.85
C VAL A 20 27.03 36.49 11.02
N ASP A 21 28.27 36.94 11.03
CA ASP A 21 29.44 36.10 10.76
C ASP A 21 29.45 34.99 11.81
N SER A 22 29.13 33.76 11.41
CA SER A 22 29.41 32.58 12.20
C SER A 22 30.26 31.61 11.39
N ALA A 23 31.51 31.54 11.81
CA ALA A 23 32.55 30.63 11.35
C ALA A 23 32.05 29.18 11.36
N LEU A 24 32.23 28.51 10.23
CA LEU A 24 32.00 27.08 10.05
C LEU A 24 33.01 26.29 10.91
N PRO A 25 32.59 25.45 11.87
CA PRO A 25 33.48 24.49 12.47
C PRO A 25 33.82 23.37 11.47
N ALA A 26 35.09 23.00 11.47
CA ALA A 26 35.68 21.95 10.64
C ALA A 26 34.86 20.66 10.68
N ARG A 27 34.64 20.07 9.49
CA ARG A 27 34.07 18.74 9.27
C ARG A 27 34.83 17.70 10.10
N ALA A 28 34.21 17.24 11.18
CA ALA A 28 34.57 15.99 11.82
C ALA A 28 34.19 14.85 10.87
N VAL A 29 35.21 14.20 10.31
CA VAL A 29 35.11 12.95 9.58
C VAL A 29 34.69 11.87 10.58
N LEU A 30 33.42 11.47 10.57
CA LEU A 30 32.93 10.36 11.37
C LEU A 30 33.53 9.05 10.85
N PRO A 31 34.14 8.22 11.70
CA PRO A 31 34.66 6.92 11.30
C PRO A 31 33.52 5.93 11.06
N GLY A 32 33.51 5.36 9.85
CA GLY A 32 33.04 4.02 9.52
C GLY A 32 31.83 3.48 10.27
N VAL A 33 30.64 3.73 9.72
CA VAL A 33 29.48 2.85 9.94
C VAL A 33 29.82 1.50 9.30
N ARG A 34 30.41 0.61 10.11
CA ARG A 34 30.63 -0.79 9.76
C ARG A 34 29.26 -1.39 9.46
N LYS A 35 29.09 -1.87 8.22
CA LYS A 35 27.97 -2.73 7.81
C LYS A 35 28.00 -3.99 8.66
N THR A 36 27.24 -4.02 9.75
CA THR A 36 26.95 -5.25 10.48
C THR A 36 25.93 -6.03 9.67
N ILE A 37 26.42 -6.84 8.74
CA ILE A 37 25.64 -7.90 8.10
C ILE A 37 25.46 -8.98 9.18
N LEU A 38 24.36 -8.91 9.92
CA LEU A 38 23.92 -10.00 10.78
C LEU A 38 23.32 -11.08 9.87
N ALA A 39 24.13 -12.12 9.63
CA ALA A 39 23.68 -13.37 9.05
C ALA A 39 22.62 -14.00 9.99
N PHE A 40 21.36 -13.99 9.56
CA PHE A 40 20.32 -14.77 10.23
C PHE A 40 20.35 -16.18 9.65
N THR A 41 21.01 -17.10 10.37
CA THR A 41 21.04 -18.51 10.03
C THR A 41 19.63 -19.10 10.16
N ARG A 42 19.15 -19.62 9.03
CA ARG A 42 17.96 -20.46 8.87
C ARG A 42 18.03 -21.66 9.81
N ASN A 43 17.27 -21.64 10.90
CA ASN A 43 17.09 -22.81 11.76
C ASN A 43 16.01 -23.71 11.15
N LYS A 44 16.45 -24.72 10.40
CA LYS A 44 15.61 -25.78 9.84
C LYS A 44 16.13 -27.11 10.36
N ALA A 45 15.53 -27.62 11.43
CA ALA A 45 15.31 -29.04 11.72
C ALA A 45 14.98 -29.24 13.20
N SER A 46 13.79 -29.75 13.49
CA SER A 46 13.68 -30.84 14.46
C SER A 46 12.67 -31.83 13.93
N ALA A 47 13.17 -33.04 13.72
CA ALA A 47 12.43 -34.21 13.32
C ALA A 47 11.70 -34.81 14.54
N GLY A 48 10.54 -35.40 14.31
CA GLY A 48 9.92 -36.28 15.30
C GLY A 48 8.41 -36.40 15.11
N GLY A 49 7.96 -37.49 14.50
CA GLY A 49 6.54 -37.85 14.45
C GLY A 49 6.14 -38.56 13.16
N GLY A 50 6.67 -39.77 12.95
CA GLY A 50 6.22 -40.65 11.88
C GLY A 50 4.82 -41.17 12.17
N SER A 51 3.80 -40.50 11.64
CA SER A 51 2.47 -41.07 11.49
C SER A 51 2.44 -41.84 10.17
N LYS A 52 2.37 -43.17 10.29
CA LYS A 52 2.14 -44.10 9.18
C LYS A 52 0.75 -43.80 8.60
N TRP A 53 0.71 -43.03 7.51
CA TRP A 53 -0.51 -42.79 6.75
C TRP A 53 -0.78 -44.02 5.89
N GLU A 54 -1.77 -44.82 6.27
CA GLU A 54 -2.35 -45.82 5.38
C GLU A 54 -2.98 -45.11 4.18
N MET A 55 -2.54 -45.46 2.97
CA MET A 55 -3.17 -45.02 1.74
C MET A 55 -4.55 -45.69 1.61
N PRO A 56 -5.64 -44.93 1.50
CA PRO A 56 -6.90 -45.49 1.06
C PRO A 56 -6.80 -45.90 -0.43
N PRO A 57 -7.49 -46.98 -0.83
CA PRO A 57 -7.41 -47.49 -2.19
C PRO A 57 -7.94 -46.48 -3.21
N ALA A 58 -7.24 -46.39 -4.34
CA ALA A 58 -7.61 -45.58 -5.49
C ALA A 58 -9.03 -45.93 -5.97
N ARG A 59 -10.00 -45.08 -5.64
CA ARG A 59 -11.33 -45.11 -6.26
C ARG A 59 -11.21 -44.60 -7.69
N ARG A 60 -11.11 -45.56 -8.61
CA ARG A 60 -11.35 -45.39 -10.03
C ARG A 60 -12.86 -45.30 -10.25
N GLY A 61 -13.37 -44.14 -10.64
CA GLY A 61 -14.74 -44.02 -11.15
C GLY A 61 -15.44 -42.73 -10.75
N GLY A 62 -15.95 -42.01 -11.76
CA GLY A 62 -16.92 -40.95 -11.59
C GLY A 62 -16.38 -39.56 -11.89
N ARG A 63 -16.39 -39.19 -13.18
CA ARG A 63 -16.30 -37.81 -13.65
C ARG A 63 -17.58 -37.08 -13.22
N ALA A 64 -17.65 -36.71 -11.95
CA ALA A 64 -18.61 -35.77 -11.43
C ALA A 64 -18.04 -34.36 -11.65
N THR A 65 -18.25 -33.81 -12.85
CA THR A 65 -18.37 -32.35 -13.00
C THR A 65 -19.69 -31.94 -12.36
N GLU A 66 -19.79 -32.14 -11.05
CA GLU A 66 -20.90 -31.62 -10.27
C GLU A 66 -20.78 -30.12 -10.29
N ALA A 67 -21.85 -29.50 -10.78
CA ALA A 67 -22.02 -28.07 -10.83
C ALA A 67 -21.90 -27.48 -9.43
N ILE A 68 -20.70 -27.03 -9.06
CA ILE A 68 -20.45 -26.06 -7.98
C ILE A 68 -20.92 -24.66 -8.44
N GLY A 69 -22.05 -24.59 -9.13
CA GLY A 69 -22.60 -23.39 -9.77
C GLY A 69 -23.86 -22.84 -9.08
N GLY A 70 -24.36 -23.52 -8.06
CA GLY A 70 -25.71 -23.27 -7.54
C GLY A 70 -25.78 -22.99 -6.04
N ASN A 71 -24.97 -22.07 -5.48
CA ASN A 71 -25.38 -21.25 -4.33
C ASN A 71 -24.34 -20.20 -3.84
N MET A 72 -23.19 -20.02 -4.51
CA MET A 72 -22.21 -19.02 -4.05
C MET A 72 -22.70 -17.56 -4.17
N ARG A 73 -23.85 -17.32 -4.82
CA ARG A 73 -24.40 -15.98 -5.08
C ARG A 73 -24.95 -15.25 -3.85
N HIS A 74 -25.19 -15.93 -2.73
CA HIS A 74 -25.89 -15.32 -1.58
C HIS A 74 -25.03 -15.10 -0.33
N GLY A 75 -23.71 -15.14 -0.45
CA GLY A 75 -22.84 -14.93 0.72
C GLY A 75 -21.43 -14.45 0.45
N LEU A 76 -21.07 -14.14 -0.80
CA LEU A 76 -19.76 -13.57 -1.08
C LEU A 76 -19.79 -12.09 -0.73
N THR A 77 -18.88 -11.65 0.12
CA THR A 77 -18.70 -10.23 0.47
C THR A 77 -17.29 -9.81 0.10
N LEU A 78 -17.06 -8.50 -0.10
CA LEU A 78 -15.71 -8.00 -0.35
C LEU A 78 -14.77 -8.40 0.80
N ALA A 79 -15.22 -8.31 2.06
CA ALA A 79 -14.45 -8.75 3.21
C ALA A 79 -13.98 -10.20 3.07
N ARG A 80 -14.88 -11.11 2.66
CA ARG A 80 -14.54 -12.52 2.44
C ARG A 80 -13.54 -12.72 1.30
N VAL A 81 -13.68 -11.95 0.23
CA VAL A 81 -12.73 -11.96 -0.89
C VAL A 81 -11.34 -11.49 -0.46
N LEU A 82 -11.25 -10.48 0.40
CA LEU A 82 -9.96 -9.96 0.89
C LEU A 82 -9.30 -10.88 1.94
N GLU A 83 -10.09 -11.67 2.68
CA GLU A 83 -9.58 -12.67 3.63
C GLU A 83 -8.97 -13.90 2.92
N ASP A 84 -9.62 -14.38 1.85
CA ASP A 84 -9.17 -15.56 1.11
C ASP A 84 -8.11 -15.19 0.06
N GLU A 85 -6.91 -15.77 0.17
CA GLU A 85 -5.79 -15.45 -0.72
C GLU A 85 -6.09 -15.74 -2.21
N SER A 86 -6.83 -16.82 -2.49
CA SER A 86 -7.14 -17.22 -3.86
C SER A 86 -8.15 -16.27 -4.51
N LEU A 87 -9.16 -15.85 -3.75
CA LEU A 87 -10.17 -14.88 -4.20
C LEU A 87 -9.56 -13.49 -4.33
N ARG A 88 -8.74 -13.08 -3.36
CA ARG A 88 -8.01 -11.80 -3.39
C ARG A 88 -7.13 -11.69 -4.61
N THR A 89 -6.41 -12.75 -4.97
CA THR A 89 -5.57 -12.80 -6.18
C THR A 89 -6.39 -12.60 -7.45
N ARG A 90 -7.57 -13.23 -7.55
CA ARG A 90 -8.48 -13.05 -8.69
C ARG A 90 -9.05 -11.63 -8.73
N PHE A 91 -9.41 -11.09 -7.57
CA PHE A 91 -9.92 -9.72 -7.48
C PHE A 91 -8.84 -8.70 -7.85
N ALA A 92 -7.59 -8.89 -7.42
CA ALA A 92 -6.47 -8.05 -7.82
C ALA A 92 -6.27 -8.05 -9.34
N ALA A 93 -6.31 -9.23 -9.98
CA ALA A 93 -6.22 -9.34 -11.44
C ALA A 93 -7.40 -8.65 -12.15
N PHE A 94 -8.60 -8.74 -11.58
CA PHE A 94 -9.78 -8.03 -12.07
C PHE A 94 -9.60 -6.50 -12.00
N LEU A 95 -9.18 -5.98 -10.84
CA LEU A 95 -8.92 -4.55 -10.65
C LEU A 95 -7.81 -4.03 -11.57
N GLN A 96 -6.78 -4.84 -11.85
CA GLN A 96 -5.75 -4.49 -12.83
C GLN A 96 -6.34 -4.27 -14.22
N GLY A 97 -7.29 -5.10 -14.64
CA GLY A 97 -7.99 -4.96 -15.92
C GLY A 97 -8.92 -3.74 -15.98
N GLU A 98 -9.39 -3.26 -14.83
CA GLU A 98 -10.19 -2.04 -14.69
C GLU A 98 -9.36 -0.79 -14.38
N PHE A 99 -8.02 -0.91 -14.33
CA PHE A 99 -7.13 0.19 -13.93
C PHE A 99 -7.49 0.79 -12.57
N SER A 100 -7.92 -0.05 -11.62
CA SER A 100 -8.35 0.33 -10.27
C SER A 100 -7.62 -0.42 -9.14
N HIS A 101 -6.52 -1.09 -9.49
CA HIS A 101 -5.67 -1.89 -8.59
C HIS A 101 -5.05 -1.11 -7.43
N GLU A 102 -4.85 0.20 -7.58
CA GLU A 102 -4.32 1.11 -6.56
C GLU A 102 -5.19 1.13 -5.29
N ASN A 103 -6.50 0.91 -5.43
CA ASN A 103 -7.42 0.86 -4.29
C ASN A 103 -7.13 -0.35 -3.38
N LEU A 104 -6.90 -1.52 -3.99
CA LEU A 104 -6.54 -2.71 -3.23
C LEU A 104 -5.14 -2.58 -2.64
N ALA A 105 -4.18 -2.10 -3.43
CA ALA A 105 -2.81 -1.89 -2.97
C ALA A 105 -2.76 -0.94 -1.77
N PHE A 106 -3.46 0.21 -1.83
CA PHE A 106 -3.57 1.12 -0.69
C PHE A 106 -4.22 0.43 0.52
N HIS A 107 -5.33 -0.28 0.33
CA HIS A 107 -6.04 -0.95 1.43
C HIS A 107 -5.17 -1.99 2.16
N GLU A 108 -4.39 -2.80 1.43
CA GLU A 108 -3.46 -3.78 2.01
C GLU A 108 -2.33 -3.10 2.77
N ASN A 109 -1.70 -2.09 2.16
CA ASN A 109 -0.61 -1.35 2.80
C ASN A 109 -1.08 -0.58 4.05
N ALA A 110 -2.25 0.06 4.00
CA ALA A 110 -2.86 0.71 5.16
C ALA A 110 -3.17 -0.31 6.26
N SER A 111 -3.61 -1.52 5.91
CA SER A 111 -3.83 -2.60 6.87
C SER A 111 -2.54 -3.03 7.56
N ALA A 112 -1.47 -3.23 6.79
CA ALA A 112 -0.15 -3.58 7.32
C ALA A 112 0.39 -2.51 8.27
N PHE A 113 0.26 -1.23 7.88
CA PHE A 113 0.62 -0.09 8.73
C PHE A 113 -0.17 -0.09 10.05
N LEU A 114 -1.49 -0.28 10.01
CA LEU A 114 -2.33 -0.28 11.21
C LEU A 114 -2.01 -1.45 12.15
N VAL A 115 -1.68 -2.63 11.62
CA VAL A 115 -1.26 -3.80 12.42
C VAL A 115 0.09 -3.53 13.09
N ALA A 116 1.07 -2.99 12.36
CA ALA A 116 2.39 -2.66 12.91
C ALA A 116 2.30 -1.63 14.05
N ASN A 117 1.46 -0.60 13.89
CA ASN A 117 1.23 0.42 14.92
C ASN A 117 0.50 -0.17 16.15
N GLY A 118 -0.51 -1.02 15.95
CA GLY A 118 -1.22 -1.70 17.03
C GLY A 118 -0.30 -2.55 17.92
N ALA A 119 0.53 -3.40 17.30
CA ALA A 119 1.48 -4.24 18.01
C ALA A 119 2.52 -3.42 18.81
N THR A 120 2.90 -2.26 18.29
CA THR A 120 3.85 -1.34 18.95
C THR A 120 3.24 -0.71 20.19
N ARG A 121 1.97 -0.30 20.10
CA ARG A 121 1.24 0.29 21.23
C ARG A 121 1.06 -0.69 22.39
N GLU A 122 0.75 -1.95 22.09
CA GLU A 122 0.62 -3.00 23.12
C GLU A 122 1.94 -3.22 23.88
N ARG A 123 3.08 -3.25 23.17
CA ARG A 123 4.42 -3.36 23.76
C ARG A 123 4.77 -2.19 24.67
N ARG A 124 4.35 -0.96 24.32
CA ARG A 124 4.54 0.23 25.18
C ARG A 124 3.77 0.09 26.49
N ASN A 125 2.56 -0.49 26.44
CA ASN A 125 1.71 -0.64 27.62
C ASN A 125 2.19 -1.74 28.60
N THR A 126 2.96 -2.74 28.14
CA THR A 126 3.41 -3.86 28.99
C THR A 126 4.66 -3.57 29.85
N GLY A 127 5.15 -2.33 29.91
CA GLY A 127 6.02 -1.88 31.01
C GLY A 127 7.48 -2.38 31.02
N GLY A 128 8.03 -2.85 29.90
CA GLY A 128 9.45 -3.21 29.81
C GLY A 128 10.37 -1.97 29.84
N GLN A 129 10.83 -1.56 31.03
CA GLN A 129 11.66 -0.36 31.28
C GLN A 129 13.05 -0.35 30.60
N THR A 130 13.50 -1.43 29.95
CA THR A 130 14.84 -1.50 29.32
C THR A 130 14.89 -0.95 27.88
N ALA A 131 13.84 -0.28 27.40
CA ALA A 131 13.63 0.03 25.97
C ALA A 131 13.99 1.46 25.50
N GLU A 132 14.57 2.32 26.34
CA GLU A 132 14.75 3.75 26.01
C GLU A 132 15.68 4.00 24.81
N CYS A 133 16.64 3.11 24.54
CA CYS A 133 17.59 3.27 23.43
C CYS A 133 17.07 2.77 22.06
N ARG A 134 15.88 2.13 21.99
CA ARG A 134 15.30 1.59 20.74
C ARG A 134 14.04 2.29 20.24
N LYS A 135 13.51 3.26 21.00
CA LYS A 135 12.23 3.92 20.68
C LYS A 135 12.33 4.84 19.47
N THR A 136 13.38 5.65 19.38
CA THR A 136 13.53 6.67 18.33
C THR A 136 13.60 6.08 16.93
N THR A 137 14.34 4.98 16.75
CA THR A 137 14.53 4.36 15.43
C THR A 137 13.27 3.71 14.87
N PHE A 138 12.36 3.25 15.74
CA PHE A 138 11.16 2.55 15.29
C PHE A 138 10.04 3.53 14.92
N GLU A 139 9.86 4.59 15.71
CA GLU A 139 8.89 5.66 15.42
C GLU A 139 9.22 6.38 14.11
N GLU A 140 10.50 6.65 13.88
CA GLU A 140 10.97 7.19 12.59
C GLU A 140 10.65 6.25 11.42
N ALA A 141 10.82 4.93 11.59
CA ALA A 141 10.56 3.97 10.53
C ALA A 141 9.07 3.90 10.13
N GLU A 142 8.15 3.94 11.09
CA GLU A 142 6.71 3.94 10.80
C GLU A 142 6.25 5.26 10.19
N ASN A 143 6.80 6.40 10.63
CA ASN A 143 6.54 7.70 9.99
C ASN A 143 7.07 7.76 8.56
N VAL A 144 8.23 7.18 8.29
CA VAL A 144 8.77 7.04 6.92
C VAL A 144 7.82 6.19 6.07
N ARG A 145 7.35 5.04 6.60
CA ARG A 145 6.38 4.18 5.89
C ARG A 145 5.08 4.92 5.59
N ALA A 146 4.50 5.62 6.56
CA ALA A 146 3.30 6.42 6.36
C ALA A 146 3.50 7.50 5.29
N SER A 147 4.64 8.19 5.34
CA SER A 147 5.00 9.21 4.35
C SER A 147 5.10 8.62 2.94
N MET A 148 5.67 7.42 2.79
CA MET A 148 5.71 6.72 1.50
C MET A 148 4.31 6.41 0.97
N LEU A 149 3.42 5.89 1.82
CA LEU A 149 2.03 5.60 1.43
C LEU A 149 1.27 6.85 1.00
N ILE A 150 1.39 7.94 1.76
CA ILE A 150 0.70 9.19 1.42
C ILE A 150 1.24 9.78 0.12
N ASN A 151 2.56 9.79 -0.07
CA ASN A 151 3.14 10.35 -1.30
C ASN A 151 2.78 9.53 -2.55
N HIS A 152 2.64 8.21 -2.41
CA HIS A 152 2.38 7.30 -3.53
C HIS A 152 0.90 7.18 -3.89
N PHE A 153 0.01 7.18 -2.90
CA PHE A 153 -1.42 6.95 -3.13
C PHE A 153 -2.31 8.17 -2.89
N VAL A 154 -1.96 9.08 -1.97
CA VAL A 154 -2.91 10.09 -1.45
C VAL A 154 -2.64 11.48 -2.00
N LYS A 155 -1.38 11.81 -2.23
CA LYS A 155 -0.95 13.15 -2.65
C LYS A 155 -1.51 13.48 -4.05
N PRO A 156 -2.04 14.69 -4.27
CA PRO A 156 -2.48 15.10 -5.60
C PRO A 156 -1.36 14.99 -6.63
N GLY A 157 -1.66 14.35 -7.76
CA GLY A 157 -0.71 14.06 -8.83
C GLY A 157 0.18 12.85 -8.57
N ALA A 158 -0.12 12.03 -7.57
CA ALA A 158 0.57 10.76 -7.39
C ALA A 158 0.26 9.80 -8.54
N ALA A 159 1.21 8.93 -8.87
CA ALA A 159 1.07 8.01 -10.00
C ALA A 159 -0.11 7.03 -9.83
N GLU A 160 -0.37 6.63 -8.59
CA GLU A 160 -1.45 5.74 -8.19
C GLU A 160 -2.41 6.48 -7.23
N GLU A 161 -2.76 7.72 -7.59
CA GLU A 161 -3.66 8.55 -6.78
C GLU A 161 -5.03 7.88 -6.60
N ILE A 162 -5.36 7.50 -5.36
CA ILE A 162 -6.66 6.91 -5.02
C ILE A 162 -7.76 7.96 -4.92
N ASN A 163 -8.99 7.57 -5.28
CA ASN A 163 -10.13 8.48 -5.25
C ASN A 163 -10.66 8.68 -3.82
N LEU A 164 -10.12 9.67 -3.11
CA LEU A 164 -10.54 10.07 -1.77
C LEU A 164 -11.19 11.46 -1.72
N PRO A 165 -12.16 11.69 -0.81
CA PRO A 165 -12.68 13.02 -0.51
C PRO A 165 -11.55 14.00 -0.16
N SER A 166 -11.65 15.24 -0.66
CA SER A 166 -10.60 16.26 -0.51
C SER A 166 -10.27 16.56 0.96
N GLY A 167 -11.28 16.63 1.83
CA GLY A 167 -11.09 16.82 3.27
C GLY A 167 -10.29 15.70 3.92
N MET A 168 -10.54 14.44 3.53
CA MET A 168 -9.82 13.28 4.06
C MET A 168 -8.36 13.25 3.59
N ARG A 169 -8.11 13.61 2.33
CA ARG A 169 -6.73 13.76 1.82
C ARG A 169 -5.97 14.84 2.59
N ALA A 170 -6.58 16.00 2.80
CA ALA A 170 -5.96 17.08 3.56
C ALA A 170 -5.64 16.66 5.00
N SER A 171 -6.56 15.99 5.69
CA SER A 171 -6.36 15.48 7.05
C SER A 171 -5.23 14.45 7.14
N LEU A 172 -5.13 13.53 6.18
CA LEU A 172 -4.04 12.55 6.13
C LEU A 172 -2.67 13.22 5.95
N ILE A 173 -2.58 14.16 5.00
CA ILE A 173 -1.35 14.91 4.74
C ILE A 173 -0.93 15.69 5.99
N GLU A 174 -1.89 16.34 6.65
CA GLU A 174 -1.60 17.10 7.87
C GLU A 174 -1.17 16.19 9.03
N ALA A 175 -1.81 15.03 9.21
CA ALA A 175 -1.46 14.09 10.27
C ALA A 175 -0.03 13.55 10.13
N VAL A 176 0.47 13.32 8.90
CA VAL A 176 1.89 12.97 8.70
C VAL A 176 2.81 14.15 8.97
N ARG A 177 2.39 15.39 8.62
CA ARG A 177 3.20 16.58 8.87
C ARG A 177 3.33 16.93 10.35
N SER A 178 2.26 16.72 11.13
CA SER A 178 2.27 16.99 12.57
C SER A 178 3.06 15.96 13.37
N SER A 179 3.37 14.79 12.78
CA SER A 179 3.98 13.65 13.48
C SER A 179 3.15 13.16 14.67
N ASP A 180 1.84 13.41 14.67
CA ASP A 180 0.90 12.90 15.67
C ASP A 180 0.48 11.47 15.27
N GLU A 181 1.06 10.48 15.94
CA GLU A 181 0.81 9.06 15.68
C GLU A 181 -0.67 8.69 15.85
N GLU A 182 -1.36 9.23 16.87
CA GLU A 182 -2.74 8.85 17.16
C GLU A 182 -3.70 9.40 16.08
N GLU A 183 -3.51 10.65 15.70
CA GLU A 183 -4.31 11.25 14.63
C GLU A 183 -3.99 10.59 13.29
N LEU A 184 -2.72 10.27 13.00
CA LEU A 184 -2.34 9.54 11.78
C LEU A 184 -3.02 8.17 11.69
N VAL A 185 -2.98 7.37 12.76
CA VAL A 185 -3.64 6.05 12.81
C VAL A 185 -5.15 6.17 12.61
N LYS A 186 -5.78 7.19 13.21
CA LYS A 186 -7.21 7.46 13.06
C LYS A 186 -7.56 7.83 11.62
N GLN A 187 -6.81 8.75 11.01
CA GLN A 187 -7.04 9.17 9.61
C GLN A 187 -6.76 8.03 8.62
N MET A 188 -5.71 7.23 8.85
CA MET A 188 -5.40 6.06 8.02
C MET A 188 -6.52 5.01 8.09
N ARG A 189 -7.11 4.78 9.27
CA ARG A 189 -8.28 3.88 9.43
C ARG A 189 -9.48 4.40 8.65
N ALA A 190 -9.79 5.70 8.75
CA ALA A 190 -10.90 6.31 8.03
C ALA A 190 -10.73 6.18 6.50
N ALA A 191 -9.52 6.47 5.99
CA ALA A 191 -9.22 6.35 4.57
C ALA A 191 -9.30 4.90 4.07
N LYS A 192 -8.75 3.95 4.82
CA LYS A 192 -8.90 2.52 4.51
C LYS A 192 -10.37 2.12 4.39
N THR A 193 -11.22 2.56 5.32
CA THR A 193 -12.66 2.27 5.29
C THR A 193 -13.35 2.88 4.06
N GLU A 194 -13.00 4.11 3.67
CA GLU A 194 -13.58 4.72 2.47
C GLU A 194 -13.15 4.02 1.19
N VAL A 195 -11.88 3.62 1.07
CA VAL A 195 -11.39 2.85 -0.08
C VAL A 195 -12.06 1.46 -0.15
N PHE A 196 -12.28 0.82 1.01
CA PHE A 196 -13.04 -0.44 1.06
C PHE A 196 -14.45 -0.26 0.51
N LYS A 197 -15.20 0.76 0.97
CA LYS A 197 -16.56 1.05 0.47
C LYS A 197 -16.56 1.41 -1.02
N LEU A 198 -15.53 2.11 -1.50
CA LEU A 198 -15.38 2.45 -2.91
C LEU A 198 -15.26 1.18 -3.75
N MET A 199 -14.34 0.28 -3.37
CA MET A 199 -14.18 -1.02 -4.03
C MET A 199 -15.46 -1.87 -3.94
N GLU A 200 -16.12 -1.88 -2.78
CA GLU A 200 -17.34 -2.66 -2.55
C GLU A 200 -18.49 -2.21 -3.45
N ARG A 201 -18.68 -0.89 -3.57
CA ARG A 201 -19.76 -0.32 -4.38
C ARG A 201 -19.51 -0.44 -5.87
N ASP A 202 -18.28 -0.16 -6.33
CA ASP A 202 -17.97 -0.05 -7.76
C ASP A 202 -17.41 -1.35 -8.34
N SER A 203 -16.23 -1.78 -7.88
CA SER A 203 -15.51 -2.88 -8.51
C SER A 203 -16.04 -4.26 -8.10
N PHE A 204 -16.42 -4.44 -6.83
CA PHE A 204 -16.82 -5.73 -6.30
C PHE A 204 -18.12 -6.23 -6.93
N SER A 205 -19.13 -5.36 -7.10
CA SER A 205 -20.38 -5.72 -7.76
C SER A 205 -20.17 -6.22 -9.19
N ARG A 206 -19.22 -5.63 -9.94
CA ARG A 206 -18.83 -6.09 -11.28
C ARG A 206 -18.01 -7.38 -11.22
N PHE A 207 -17.14 -7.52 -10.23
CA PHE A 207 -16.36 -8.75 -10.02
C PHE A 207 -17.27 -9.96 -9.77
N GLU A 208 -18.36 -9.82 -9.02
CA GLU A 208 -19.33 -10.90 -8.78
C GLU A 208 -19.97 -11.44 -10.08
N LEU A 209 -20.18 -10.57 -11.08
CA LEU A 209 -20.66 -10.96 -12.39
C LEU A 209 -19.64 -11.84 -13.13
N THR A 210 -18.34 -11.55 -12.97
CA THR A 210 -17.27 -12.36 -13.58
C THR A 210 -17.18 -13.76 -12.98
N LEU A 211 -17.44 -13.89 -11.67
CA LEU A 211 -17.45 -15.18 -10.99
C LEU A 211 -18.66 -16.04 -11.38
N SER A 212 -19.76 -15.40 -11.77
CA SER A 212 -21.00 -16.06 -12.15
C SER A 212 -20.95 -16.79 -13.50
N GLY A 213 -19.83 -16.70 -14.24
CA GLY A 213 -19.69 -17.38 -15.52
C GLY A 213 -20.45 -16.71 -16.68
N ASP A 214 -21.04 -15.53 -16.46
CA ASP A 214 -21.54 -14.67 -17.54
C ASP A 214 -20.35 -14.00 -18.25
N ALA A 215 -19.55 -14.82 -18.94
CA ALA A 215 -18.40 -14.41 -19.73
C ALA A 215 -18.76 -13.45 -20.88
N SER A 216 -20.05 -13.23 -21.14
CA SER A 216 -20.56 -12.22 -22.07
C SER A 216 -20.38 -10.78 -21.56
N ALA A 217 -20.20 -10.57 -20.25
CA ALA A 217 -20.09 -9.26 -19.63
C ALA A 217 -18.64 -8.79 -19.39
N LEU A 218 -17.63 -9.64 -19.64
CA LEU A 218 -16.25 -9.18 -19.58
C LEU A 218 -16.03 -8.14 -20.68
N PRO A 219 -15.41 -6.98 -20.36
CA PRO A 219 -14.97 -6.08 -21.40
C PRO A 219 -14.06 -6.90 -22.30
N LYS A 220 -14.46 -7.07 -23.56
CA LYS A 220 -13.62 -7.68 -24.59
C LYS A 220 -12.35 -6.86 -24.58
N SER A 221 -11.33 -7.33 -23.85
CA SER A 221 -10.00 -6.77 -23.94
C SER A 221 -9.74 -6.73 -25.43
N SER A 222 -9.47 -5.53 -25.93
CA SER A 222 -9.20 -5.25 -27.33
C SER A 222 -7.89 -5.92 -27.70
N SER A 223 -7.89 -7.25 -27.68
CA SER A 223 -7.11 -8.09 -28.55
C SER A 223 -7.56 -7.69 -29.95
N ALA A 224 -6.91 -6.65 -30.46
CA ALA A 224 -6.81 -6.43 -31.88
C ALA A 224 -6.40 -7.78 -32.48
N PRO A 225 -7.22 -8.39 -33.35
CA PRO A 225 -6.74 -9.46 -34.19
C PRO A 225 -5.79 -8.81 -35.19
N GLY A 226 -4.56 -8.60 -34.74
CA GLY A 226 -3.41 -8.26 -35.56
C GLY A 226 -3.15 -9.43 -36.49
N ARG A 227 -3.88 -9.39 -37.60
CA ARG A 227 -3.79 -10.25 -38.78
C ARG A 227 -2.32 -10.40 -39.16
N LEU A 228 -1.75 -11.56 -38.84
CA LEU A 228 -0.48 -12.03 -39.40
C LEU A 228 -0.67 -12.14 -40.92
N GLY A 229 -0.17 -11.16 -41.65
CA GLY A 229 -0.14 -11.17 -43.10
C GLY A 229 0.74 -10.03 -43.60
N GLY A 230 1.98 -10.36 -43.96
CA GLY A 230 2.82 -9.46 -44.75
C GLY A 230 4.29 -9.45 -44.34
N PHE A 231 5.07 -10.35 -44.95
CA PHE A 231 6.51 -10.24 -45.09
C PHE A 231 6.90 -8.88 -45.70
N GLY A 232 7.97 -8.24 -45.21
CA GLY A 232 8.61 -7.16 -45.98
C GLY A 232 9.47 -6.16 -45.19
N ASN A 233 10.76 -6.48 -45.10
CA ASN A 233 11.91 -5.58 -45.17
C ASN A 233 12.32 -4.72 -43.95
N ASN A 234 13.45 -5.15 -43.37
CA ASN A 234 14.65 -4.36 -43.03
C ASN A 234 14.45 -2.95 -42.45
N ILE A 235 14.55 -2.84 -41.13
CA ILE A 235 14.95 -1.60 -40.44
C ILE A 235 16.09 -1.95 -39.46
N PRO A 236 17.24 -1.26 -39.52
CA PRO A 236 18.40 -1.57 -38.69
C PRO A 236 18.17 -1.16 -37.23
N MET A 237 18.62 -2.04 -36.32
CA MET A 237 18.72 -1.81 -34.87
C MET A 237 19.61 -0.60 -34.57
N THR A 238 19.05 0.41 -33.92
CA THR A 238 19.82 1.31 -33.06
C THR A 238 19.50 0.98 -31.61
N HIS A 239 20.49 0.45 -30.91
CA HIS A 239 20.46 0.21 -29.47
C HIS A 239 20.33 1.55 -28.73
N SER A 240 19.18 1.78 -28.10
CA SER A 240 18.98 2.78 -27.06
C SER A 240 18.71 2.04 -25.77
N GLY A 241 19.74 1.93 -24.94
CA GLY A 241 19.65 1.39 -23.60
C GLY A 241 18.95 2.40 -22.70
N VAL A 242 17.73 2.08 -22.30
CA VAL A 242 17.10 2.66 -21.12
C VAL A 242 16.85 1.50 -20.19
N SER A 243 17.65 1.44 -19.13
CA SER A 243 17.53 0.46 -18.07
C SER A 243 16.20 0.65 -17.35
N ASP A 244 15.25 -0.23 -17.66
CA ASP A 244 13.97 -0.33 -16.96
C ASP A 244 14.23 -1.05 -15.62
N VAL A 245 14.59 -0.27 -14.60
CA VAL A 245 14.71 -0.75 -13.23
C VAL A 245 13.32 -0.67 -12.60
N MET A 246 12.48 -1.66 -12.92
CA MET A 246 11.29 -1.97 -12.13
C MET A 246 11.74 -2.44 -10.75
N ALA A 247 11.83 -1.51 -9.80
CA ALA A 247 12.06 -1.81 -8.40
C ALA A 247 10.83 -2.50 -7.82
N HIS A 248 10.82 -3.83 -7.86
CA HIS A 248 9.95 -4.63 -7.00
C HIS A 248 10.29 -4.30 -5.54
N LEU A 249 9.45 -3.51 -4.89
CA LEU A 249 9.43 -3.37 -3.44
C LEU A 249 8.91 -4.68 -2.83
N SER A 250 9.75 -5.72 -2.86
CA SER A 250 9.54 -6.95 -2.11
C SER A 250 9.95 -6.67 -0.67
N PHE A 251 8.96 -6.56 0.21
CA PHE A 251 9.19 -6.39 1.64
C PHE A 251 9.52 -7.75 2.27
N PRO A 252 10.56 -7.84 3.13
CA PRO A 252 10.74 -9.04 3.95
C PRO A 252 9.58 -9.14 4.96
N ALA A 253 8.90 -10.29 4.99
CA ALA A 253 7.99 -10.63 6.07
C ALA A 253 8.78 -10.69 7.38
N VAL A 254 8.27 -10.00 8.42
CA VAL A 254 8.77 -10.05 9.81
C VAL A 254 8.10 -11.18 10.56
#